data_AF-A0AAJ0AIG7-F1
#
_entry.id   AF-A0AAJ0AIG7-F1
#
_cell.length_a   1.000
_cell.length_b   1.000
_cell.length_c   1.000
_cell.angle_alpha   90.00
_cell.angle_beta   90.00
_cell.angle_gamma   90.00
#
_symmetry.space_group_name_H-M   'P 1'
#
loop_
_entity.id
_entity.type
_entity.pdbx_description
1 polymer ?
#
loop_
_entity_poly.entity_id
_entity_poly.type
_entity_poly.pdbx_seq_one_letter_code
_entity_poly.pdbx_strand_id
1 'polypeptide(L)'
;MPAAGTGAAATFGCQALGCTSTYSSQSNLNRHIKAKHGVYVQMPCGKLRQDHGSNSRRHKLRCPDCRAIQSLPPLDANLEDLDNAIERVWRELDDAYNAIAGSPYGFF
;
A
#
# COMPACT_ATOMS: atom_id res chain seq x y z
N MET A 1 54.34 17.04 19.30
CA MET A 1 52.91 17.43 19.35
C MET A 1 52.16 16.37 20.16
N PRO A 2 51.71 16.60 21.40
CA PRO A 2 50.91 15.63 22.13
C PRO A 2 49.41 15.85 21.83
N ALA A 3 48.71 14.79 21.45
CA ALA A 3 47.25 14.78 21.28
C ALA A 3 46.59 14.46 22.63
N ALA A 4 46.06 15.48 23.29
CA ALA A 4 45.22 15.34 24.47
C ALA A 4 43.76 15.13 24.05
N GLY A 5 43.05 14.24 24.75
CA GLY A 5 41.60 14.26 24.81
C GLY A 5 40.91 12.94 24.48
N THR A 6 41.06 11.93 25.32
CA THR A 6 40.09 10.84 25.47
C THR A 6 38.79 11.41 26.05
N GLY A 7 37.94 12.00 25.21
CA GLY A 7 36.53 12.18 25.52
C GLY A 7 35.83 10.86 25.27
N ALA A 8 35.22 10.25 26.29
CA ALA A 8 34.41 9.05 26.13
C ALA A 8 33.40 9.30 25.01
N ALA A 9 33.59 8.65 23.85
CA ALA A 9 32.69 8.80 22.72
C ALA A 9 31.30 8.38 23.21
N ALA A 10 30.38 9.34 23.32
CA ALA A 10 29.01 9.07 23.70
C ALA A 10 28.46 8.02 22.73
N THR A 11 28.24 6.80 23.24
CA THR A 11 27.66 5.72 22.46
C THR A 11 26.14 5.85 22.53
N PHE A 12 25.50 5.77 21.38
CA PHE A 12 24.06 5.90 21.25
C PHE A 12 23.46 4.49 21.17
N GLY A 13 22.80 4.07 22.25
CA GLY A 13 22.12 2.78 22.34
C GLY A 13 20.72 2.81 21.73
N CYS A 14 20.32 1.70 21.11
CA CYS A 14 18.93 1.50 20.71
C CYS A 14 18.05 1.28 21.94
N GLN A 15 16.95 2.03 22.04
CA GLN A 15 15.98 1.92 23.14
C GLN A 15 14.82 0.96 22.83
N ALA A 16 14.85 0.28 21.68
CA ALA A 16 13.80 -0.68 21.35
C ALA A 16 13.84 -1.88 22.30
N LEU A 17 12.66 -2.33 22.75
CA LEU A 17 12.50 -3.49 23.63
C LEU A 17 13.23 -4.71 23.03
N GLY A 18 14.24 -5.21 23.76
CA GLY A 18 15.05 -6.36 23.35
C GLY A 18 16.18 -6.07 22.35
N CYS A 19 16.43 -4.81 21.98
CA CYS A 19 17.56 -4.43 21.13
C CYS A 19 18.73 -3.91 21.97
N THR A 20 19.91 -4.52 21.83
CA THR A 20 21.13 -4.15 22.57
C THR A 20 22.19 -3.49 21.67
N SER A 21 21.79 -3.01 20.49
CA SER A 21 22.72 -2.41 19.52
C SER A 21 23.16 -1.01 19.97
N THR A 22 24.47 -0.80 20.02
CA THR A 22 25.10 0.49 20.34
C THR A 22 25.88 1.02 19.15
N TYR A 23 25.78 2.32 18.88
CA TYR A 23 26.41 2.98 17.75
C TYR A 23 27.23 4.18 18.19
N SER A 24 28.36 4.43 17.51
CA SER A 24 29.25 5.57 17.79
C SER A 24 28.71 6.92 17.31
N SER A 25 27.53 6.95 16.69
CA SER A 25 26.90 8.16 16.15
C SER A 25 25.38 8.05 16.13
N GLN A 26 24.69 9.14 16.46
CA GLN A 26 23.23 9.25 16.40
C GLN A 26 22.68 8.94 15.00
N SER A 27 23.39 9.31 13.93
CA SER A 27 22.98 9.04 12.55
C SER A 27 22.92 7.54 12.26
N ASN A 28 23.86 6.78 12.82
CA ASN A 28 23.90 5.32 12.67
C ASN A 28 22.77 4.67 13.49
N LEU A 29 22.53 5.16 14.70
CA LEU A 29 21.40 4.71 15.52
C LEU A 29 20.06 4.99 14.82
N ASN A 30 19.84 6.19 14.30
CA ASN A 30 18.62 6.55 13.59
C ASN A 30 18.40 5.67 12.34
N ARG A 31 19.47 5.35 11.59
CA ARG A 31 19.40 4.42 10.46
C ARG A 31 19.05 3.00 10.92
N HIS A 32 19.63 2.54 12.04
CA HIS A 32 19.29 1.26 12.64
C HIS A 32 17.83 1.19 13.06
N ILE A 33 17.31 2.19 13.78
CA ILE A 33 15.92 2.23 14.24
C ILE A 33 14.98 2.15 13.04
N LYS A 34 15.20 2.98 12.00
CA LYS A 34 14.38 2.93 10.78
C LYS A 34 14.44 1.57 10.08
N ALA A 35 15.60 0.93 10.07
CA ALA A 35 15.78 -0.35 9.38
C ALA A 35 15.20 -1.52 10.17
N LYS A 36 15.47 -1.64 11.47
CA LYS A 36 15.14 -2.82 12.28
C LYS A 36 13.86 -2.68 13.09
N HIS A 37 13.51 -1.46 13.43
CA HIS A 37 12.37 -1.11 14.29
C HIS A 37 11.40 -0.14 13.60
N GLY A 38 11.57 0.07 12.29
CA GLY A 38 10.64 0.84 11.49
C GLY A 38 9.31 0.11 11.30
N VAL A 39 8.33 0.84 10.82
CA VAL A 39 7.01 0.29 10.49
C VAL A 39 7.16 -0.72 9.34
N TYR A 40 6.51 -1.87 9.49
CA TYR A 40 6.39 -2.82 8.40
C TYR A 40 5.27 -2.37 7.47
N VAL A 41 5.55 -2.38 6.17
CA VAL A 41 4.59 -2.08 5.12
C VAL A 41 4.18 -3.39 4.46
N GLN A 42 2.87 -3.59 4.33
CA GLN A 42 2.32 -4.68 3.54
C GLN A 42 2.44 -4.31 2.07
N MET A 43 3.17 -5.14 1.32
CA MET A 43 3.29 -4.97 -0.12
C MET A 43 2.02 -5.49 -0.82
N PRO A 44 1.73 -5.07 -2.07
CA PRO A 44 0.57 -5.55 -2.83
C PRO A 44 0.53 -7.08 -3.00
N CYS A 45 1.70 -7.73 -2.99
CA CYS A 45 1.84 -9.18 -3.01
C CYS A 45 1.53 -9.87 -1.67
N GLY A 46 1.06 -9.13 -0.66
CA GLY A 46 0.76 -9.62 0.69
C GLY A 46 1.99 -9.77 1.62
N LYS A 47 3.22 -9.63 1.11
CA LYS A 47 4.44 -9.77 1.92
C LYS A 47 4.70 -8.53 2.78
N LEU A 48 4.94 -8.74 4.07
CA LEU A 48 5.38 -7.68 4.99
C LEU A 48 6.88 -7.39 4.77
N ARG A 49 7.23 -6.11 4.61
CA ARG A 49 8.60 -5.65 4.42
C ARG A 49 8.85 -4.41 5.26
N GLN A 50 10.11 -4.19 5.65
CA GLN A 50 10.50 -2.95 6.32
C GLN A 50 10.37 -1.77 5.37
N ASP A 51 9.90 -0.62 5.88
CA ASP A 51 9.76 0.62 5.10
C ASP A 51 11.12 1.23 4.73
N HIS A 52 11.72 0.69 3.68
CA HIS A 52 12.84 1.31 2.99
C HIS A 52 12.37 1.65 1.58
N GLY A 53 12.16 2.93 1.27
CA GLY A 53 11.69 3.37 -0.05
C GLY A 53 12.44 2.74 -1.22
N SER A 54 13.78 2.65 -1.14
CA SER A 54 14.62 1.96 -2.15
C SER A 54 14.38 0.45 -2.21
N ASN A 55 14.16 -0.20 -1.07
CA ASN A 55 13.97 -1.64 -0.98
C ASN A 55 12.57 -2.03 -1.47
N SER A 56 11.54 -1.27 -1.08
CA SER A 56 10.16 -1.43 -1.56
C SER A 56 10.07 -1.20 -3.06
N ARG A 57 10.79 -0.20 -3.61
CA ARG A 57 10.89 0.02 -5.06
C ARG A 57 11.58 -1.15 -5.76
N ARG A 58 12.71 -1.64 -5.23
CA ARG A 58 13.39 -2.83 -5.77
C ARG A 58 12.51 -4.08 -5.70
N HIS A 59 11.75 -4.24 -4.62
CA HIS A 59 10.81 -5.35 -4.45
C HIS A 59 9.69 -5.30 -5.47
N LYS A 60 9.09 -4.12 -5.69
CA LYS A 60 8.05 -3.93 -6.73
C LYS A 60 8.52 -4.40 -8.11
N LEU A 61 9.78 -4.11 -8.45
CA LEU A 61 10.38 -4.47 -9.74
C LEU A 61 10.81 -5.95 -9.83
N ARG A 62 11.25 -6.56 -8.73
CA ARG A 62 11.82 -7.92 -8.72
C ARG A 62 10.89 -9.02 -8.20
N CYS A 63 9.82 -8.68 -7.50
CA CYS A 63 8.83 -9.64 -7.06
C CYS A 63 7.88 -9.95 -8.22
N PRO A 64 7.75 -11.22 -8.66
CA PRO A 64 6.86 -11.59 -9.76
C PRO A 64 5.42 -11.15 -9.45
N ASP A 65 4.95 -11.40 -8.23
CA ASP A 65 3.62 -11.00 -7.75
C ASP A 65 3.39 -9.48 -7.83
N CYS A 66 4.32 -8.66 -7.31
CA CYS A 66 4.16 -7.20 -7.36
C CYS A 66 4.23 -6.67 -8.79
N ARG A 67 5.08 -7.26 -9.64
CA ARG A 67 5.20 -6.86 -11.04
C ARG A 67 3.92 -7.16 -11.81
N ALA A 68 3.32 -8.33 -11.58
CA ALA A 68 2.03 -8.68 -12.16
C ALA A 68 0.92 -7.72 -11.73
N ILE A 69 0.87 -7.36 -10.44
CA ILE A 69 -0.12 -6.40 -9.92
C ILE A 69 0.09 -4.99 -10.52
N GLN A 70 1.34 -4.57 -10.76
CA GLN A 70 1.62 -3.28 -11.40
C GLN A 70 1.25 -3.23 -12.88
N SER A 71 1.20 -4.38 -13.56
CA SER A 71 0.77 -4.48 -14.95
C SER A 71 -0.73 -4.67 -15.12
N LEU A 72 -1.49 -4.81 -14.02
CA LEU A 72 -2.94 -4.87 -14.12
C LEU A 72 -3.47 -3.52 -14.64
N PRO A 73 -4.43 -3.53 -15.57
CA PRO A 73 -5.14 -2.30 -15.93
C PRO A 73 -5.80 -1.73 -14.66
N PRO A 74 -5.88 -0.40 -14.54
CA PRO A 74 -6.57 0.19 -13.42
C PRO A 74 -8.02 -0.29 -13.44
N LEU A 75 -8.56 -0.60 -12.25
CA LEU A 75 -9.85 -1.27 -12.09
C LEU A 75 -11.03 -0.44 -12.66
N ASP A 76 -10.80 0.85 -12.91
CA ASP A 76 -11.70 1.81 -13.54
C ASP A 76 -11.83 1.65 -15.06
N ALA A 77 -10.86 1.01 -15.73
CA ALA A 77 -10.79 0.95 -17.19
C ALA A 77 -11.95 0.21 -17.86
N ASN A 78 -12.74 -0.55 -17.10
CA ASN A 78 -13.97 -1.20 -17.58
C ASN A 78 -15.17 -0.86 -16.68
N LEU A 79 -15.00 0.04 -15.70
CA LEU A 79 -16.03 0.36 -14.72
C LEU A 79 -17.13 1.22 -15.36
N GLU A 80 -16.75 2.18 -16.22
CA GLU A 80 -17.70 2.95 -17.02
C GLU A 80 -18.47 2.06 -17.99
N ASP A 81 -17.80 1.11 -18.65
CA ASP A 81 -18.45 0.16 -19.56
C ASP A 81 -19.42 -0.77 -18.82
N LEU A 82 -19.05 -1.21 -17.61
CA LEU A 82 -19.92 -2.03 -16.76
C LEU A 82 -21.12 -1.24 -16.23
N ASP A 83 -20.91 0.00 -15.76
CA ASP A 83 -21.99 0.88 -15.30
C ASP A 83 -22.96 1.20 -16.45
N ASN A 84 -22.44 1.50 -17.65
CA ASN A 84 -23.25 1.71 -18.84
C ASN A 84 -24.05 0.46 -19.23
N ALA A 85 -23.46 -0.74 -19.09
CA ALA A 85 -24.16 -1.99 -19.35
C ALA A 85 -25.28 -2.25 -18.33
N ILE A 86 -25.03 -1.96 -17.05
CA ILE A 86 -26.01 -2.06 -15.97
C ILE A 86 -27.18 -1.09 -16.22
N GLU A 87 -26.90 0.17 -16.54
CA GLU A 87 -27.91 1.19 -16.85
C GLU A 87 -28.78 0.81 -18.06
N ARG A 88 -28.21 0.15 -19.06
CA ARG A 88 -28.97 -0.34 -20.23
C ARG A 88 -29.95 -1.45 -19.84
N VAL A 89 -29.53 -2.38 -18.99
CA VAL A 89 -30.39 -3.45 -18.46
C VAL A 89 -31.52 -2.87 -17.60
N TRP A 90 -31.21 -1.90 -16.73
CA TRP A 90 -32.24 -1.23 -15.93
C TRP A 90 -33.27 -0.50 -16.78
N ARG A 91 -32.84 0.19 -17.85
CA ARG A 91 -33.76 0.85 -18.78
C ARG A 91 -34.67 -0.14 -19.51
N GLU A 92 -34.14 -1.26 -19.99
CA GLU A 92 -34.95 -2.31 -20.63
C GLU A 92 -35.97 -2.91 -19.66
N LEU A 93 -35.60 -3.09 -18.39
CA LEU A 93 -36.51 -3.54 -17.34
C LEU A 93 -37.60 -2.51 -17.03
N ASP A 94 -37.27 -1.22 -16.98
CA ASP A 94 -38.22 -0.14 -16.74
C ASP A 94 -39.20 0.03 -17.92
N ASP A 95 -38.71 -0.04 -19.16
CA ASP A 95 -39.53 -0.03 -20.36
C ASP A 95 -40.49 -1.24 -20.42
N ALA A 96 -39.99 -2.45 -20.07
CA ALA A 96 -40.81 -3.64 -19.99
C ALA A 96 -41.87 -3.54 -18.88
N TYR A 97 -41.48 -3.02 -17.71
CA TYR A 97 -42.39 -2.78 -16.60
C TYR A 97 -43.48 -1.78 -16.97
N ASN A 98 -43.12 -0.65 -17.57
CA ASN A 98 -44.06 0.38 -18.03
C ASN A 98 -44.95 -0.10 -19.19
N ALA A 99 -44.47 -0.99 -20.06
CA ALA A 99 -45.29 -1.62 -21.09
C ALA A 99 -46.35 -2.58 -20.49
N ILE A 100 -46.02 -3.25 -19.39
CA ILE A 100 -46.95 -4.11 -18.64
C ILE A 100 -47.90 -3.27 -17.77
N ALA A 101 -47.38 -2.23 -17.11
CA ALA A 101 -48.12 -1.36 -16.19
C ALA A 101 -48.93 -0.26 -16.89
N GLY A 102 -48.60 0.06 -18.15
CA GLY A 102 -49.29 1.05 -19.00
C GLY A 102 -50.51 0.50 -19.75
N SER A 103 -50.95 -0.73 -19.47
CA SER A 103 -52.23 -1.23 -19.99
C SER A 103 -53.41 -0.47 -19.36
N PRO A 104 -54.40 0.04 -20.13
CA PRO A 104 -55.40 1.01 -19.65
C PRO A 104 -56.52 0.44 -18.75
N TYR A 105 -56.37 -0.74 -18.17
CA TYR A 105 -57.32 -1.33 -17.22
C TYR A 105 -56.51 -1.88 -16.03
N GLY A 106 -56.73 -1.53 -14.75
CA GLY A 106 -57.79 -0.79 -14.09
C GLY A 106 -57.80 -1.22 -12.62
N PHE A 107 -57.76 -0.28 -11.69
CA PHE A 107 -58.17 -0.47 -10.30
C PHE A 107 -58.70 0.87 -9.77
N PHE A 108 -59.93 1.20 -10.14
CA PHE A 108 -61.10 1.52 -9.30
C PHE A 108 -62.27 1.90 -10.20
#